data_AF-A0A8T6H8H3-F1
#
_entry.id   AF-A0A8T6H8H3-F1
#
_cell.length_a   1.000
_cell.length_b   1.000
_cell.length_c   1.000
_cell.angle_alpha   90.00
_cell.angle_beta   90.00
_cell.angle_gamma   90.00
#
_symmetry.space_group_name_H-M   'P 1'
#
loop_
_entity.id
_entity.type
_entity.pdbx_description
1 polymer ?
#
loop_
_entity_poly.entity_id
_entity_poly.type
_entity_poly.pdbx_seq_one_letter_code
_entity_poly.pdbx_strand_id
1 'polypeptide(L)'
;MKLDSYFEEIEKLSFQIQFSVLSGLSSVEYALSRDETVRGLLSLLEIESDLAKDVCRRIRDLLPRVSHETKLSYDESIVAYLYCLNKVDLLLAYRASTLIWNTEGLLWSRWKAFKIIQLVQQVEQSLDVSSVDSVSSTRRTAEDNESIYSRSLATKSAVTMAANPDMIGSFAVEISTAAQGET
;
A
#
# COMPACT_ATOMS: atom_id res chain seq x y z
N MET A 1 -3.38 26.80 0.99
CA MET A 1 -2.71 25.57 0.49
C MET A 1 -1.44 25.34 1.29
N LYS A 2 -1.56 24.69 2.46
CA LYS A 2 -0.42 24.36 3.34
C LYS A 2 0.09 22.92 3.14
N LEU A 3 -0.77 22.05 2.60
CA LEU A 3 -0.43 20.66 2.31
C LEU A 3 0.59 20.56 1.17
N ASP A 4 0.35 21.26 0.06
CA ASP A 4 1.24 21.22 -1.10
C ASP A 4 2.65 21.72 -0.76
N SER A 5 2.78 22.74 0.09
CA SER A 5 4.11 23.20 0.55
C SER A 5 4.85 22.11 1.33
N TYR A 6 4.16 21.28 2.12
CA TYR A 6 4.83 20.17 2.80
C TYR A 6 5.25 19.07 1.82
N PHE A 7 4.44 18.80 0.79
CA PHE A 7 4.83 17.87 -0.27
C PHE A 7 6.07 18.35 -1.01
N GLU A 8 6.10 19.63 -1.39
CA GLU A 8 7.27 20.22 -2.04
C GLU A 8 8.53 20.10 -1.19
N GLU A 9 8.47 20.43 0.10
CA GLU A 9 9.62 20.33 1.00
C GLU A 9 10.11 18.89 1.22
N ILE A 10 9.20 17.93 1.44
CA ILE A 10 9.54 16.50 1.65
C ILE A 10 10.12 15.85 0.38
N GLU A 11 9.74 16.36 -0.80
CA GLU A 11 10.19 15.82 -2.10
C GLU A 11 11.43 16.51 -2.65
N LYS A 12 11.98 17.51 -1.94
CA LYS A 12 13.26 18.12 -2.32
C LYS A 12 14.41 17.12 -2.21
N LEU A 13 15.37 17.25 -3.11
CA LEU A 13 16.62 16.49 -3.06
C LEU A 13 17.36 16.67 -1.73
N SER A 14 17.31 17.86 -1.11
CA SER A 14 17.94 18.10 0.19
C SER A 14 17.36 17.22 1.29
N PHE A 15 16.03 17.03 1.29
CA PHE A 15 15.36 16.11 2.22
C PHE A 15 15.83 14.68 1.96
N GLN A 16 15.80 14.23 0.71
CA GLN A 16 16.23 12.87 0.34
C GLN A 16 17.68 12.59 0.74
N ILE A 17 18.61 13.53 0.50
CA ILE A 17 20.01 13.40 0.91
C ILE A 17 20.12 13.31 2.43
N GLN A 18 19.41 14.16 3.18
CA GLN A 18 19.45 14.19 4.64
C GLN A 18 19.06 12.83 5.26
N PHE A 19 18.09 12.12 4.68
CA PHE A 19 17.60 10.86 5.23
C PHE A 19 18.30 9.63 4.65
N SER A 20 18.81 9.68 3.42
CA SER A 20 19.52 8.55 2.78
C SER A 20 20.85 8.19 3.46
N VAL A 21 21.49 9.14 4.16
CA VAL A 21 22.75 8.89 4.89
C VAL A 21 22.56 8.16 6.22
N LEU A 22 21.31 7.98 6.68
CA LEU A 22 21.02 7.38 7.98
C LEU A 22 21.10 5.85 7.92
N SER A 23 21.67 5.26 8.97
CA SER A 23 21.75 3.81 9.12
C SER A 23 20.55 3.26 9.88
N GLY A 24 19.70 2.53 9.18
CA GLY A 24 18.61 1.74 9.74
C GLY A 24 17.29 2.50 9.92
N LEU A 25 16.18 1.76 9.79
CA LEU A 25 14.84 2.36 9.79
C LEU A 25 14.52 3.07 11.11
N SER A 26 14.96 2.55 12.26
CA SER A 26 14.72 3.21 13.55
C SER A 26 15.38 4.60 13.63
N SER A 27 16.56 4.78 13.02
CA SER A 27 17.24 6.08 12.94
C SER A 27 16.48 7.04 12.02
N VAL A 28 15.99 6.54 10.87
CA VAL A 28 15.12 7.30 9.96
C VAL A 28 13.85 7.75 10.67
N GLU A 29 13.13 6.84 11.34
CA GLU A 29 11.90 7.17 12.08
C GLU A 29 12.16 8.18 13.21
N TYR A 30 13.29 8.07 13.91
CA TYR A 30 13.69 9.04 14.93
C TYR A 30 13.96 10.42 14.31
N ALA A 31 14.71 10.48 13.21
CA ALA A 31 14.98 11.74 12.51
C ALA A 31 13.69 12.38 11.96
N LEU A 32 12.80 11.59 11.35
CA LEU A 32 11.50 12.05 10.86
C LEU A 32 10.63 12.63 11.98
N SER A 33 10.70 12.03 13.18
CA SER A 33 9.96 12.55 14.35
C SER A 33 10.45 13.90 14.85
N ARG A 34 11.64 14.33 14.44
CA ARG A 34 12.27 15.60 14.83
C ARG A 34 12.27 16.64 13.72
N ASP A 35 12.06 16.22 12.48
CA ASP A 35 12.02 17.11 11.33
C ASP A 35 10.80 18.05 11.36
N GLU A 36 11.05 19.34 11.17
CA GLU A 36 10.02 20.38 11.31
C GLU A 36 8.94 20.27 10.23
N THR A 37 9.34 19.93 8.99
CA THR A 37 8.42 19.77 7.86
C THR A 37 7.50 18.58 8.09
N VAL A 38 8.06 17.43 8.49
CA VAL A 38 7.29 16.22 8.78
C VAL A 38 6.35 16.42 9.98
N ARG A 39 6.83 17.06 11.05
CA ARG A 39 5.97 17.41 12.20
C ARG A 39 4.86 18.38 11.81
N GLY A 40 5.18 19.35 10.96
CA GLY A 40 4.21 20.30 10.43
C GLY A 40 3.12 19.64 9.60
N LEU A 41 3.48 18.66 8.77
CA LEU A 41 2.53 17.84 8.03
C LEU A 41 1.69 17.00 8.99
N LEU A 42 2.31 16.29 9.95
CA LEU A 42 1.60 15.47 10.92
C LEU A 42 0.57 16.29 11.71
N SER A 43 0.95 17.45 12.24
CA SER A 43 0.01 18.33 12.96
C SER A 43 -1.12 18.85 12.07
N LEU A 44 -0.88 19.08 10.77
CA LEU A 44 -1.96 19.43 9.83
C LEU A 44 -2.94 18.27 9.67
N LEU A 45 -2.44 17.04 9.50
CA LEU A 45 -3.28 15.85 9.34
C LEU A 45 -4.05 15.47 10.63
N GLU A 46 -3.49 15.75 11.81
CA GLU A 46 -4.19 15.56 13.09
C GLU A 46 -5.38 16.52 13.24
N ILE A 47 -5.31 17.72 12.67
CA ILE A 47 -6.40 18.71 12.67
C ILE A 47 -7.40 18.41 11.54
N GLU A 48 -6.90 18.05 10.36
CA GLU A 48 -7.68 17.83 9.14
C GLU A 48 -7.44 16.41 8.61
N SER A 49 -8.02 15.41 9.28
CA SER A 49 -7.79 13.99 8.97
C SER A 49 -8.19 13.57 7.56
N ASP A 50 -9.13 14.27 6.93
CA ASP A 50 -9.53 14.01 5.54
C ASP A 50 -8.38 14.19 4.53
N LEU A 51 -7.39 15.05 4.85
CA LEU A 51 -6.21 15.27 4.02
C LEU A 51 -5.28 14.03 3.97
N ALA A 52 -5.46 13.05 4.86
CA ALA A 52 -4.72 11.79 4.80
C ALA A 52 -4.92 11.07 3.45
N LYS A 53 -6.11 11.22 2.84
CA LYS A 53 -6.40 10.68 1.49
C LYS A 53 -5.52 11.30 0.42
N ASP A 54 -5.20 12.59 0.54
CA ASP A 54 -4.32 13.28 -0.39
C ASP A 54 -2.86 12.86 -0.22
N VAL A 55 -2.40 12.58 1.01
CA VAL A 55 -1.09 11.96 1.26
C VAL A 55 -1.02 10.56 0.63
N CYS A 56 -2.06 9.75 0.81
CA CYS A 56 -2.13 8.42 0.18
C CYS A 56 -2.16 8.52 -1.36
N ARG A 57 -2.83 9.52 -1.93
CA ARG A 57 -2.79 9.81 -3.36
C ARG A 57 -1.38 10.17 -3.80
N ARG A 58 -0.69 11.03 -3.05
CA ARG A 58 0.67 11.47 -3.36
C ARG A 58 1.66 10.30 -3.36
N ILE A 59 1.57 9.38 -2.40
CA ILE A 59 2.36 8.13 -2.40
C ILE A 59 2.16 7.39 -3.73
N ARG A 60 0.91 7.20 -4.17
CA ARG A 60 0.60 6.51 -5.43
C ARG A 60 1.21 7.20 -6.64
N ASP A 61 1.24 8.53 -6.65
CA ASP A 61 1.82 9.31 -7.75
C ASP A 61 3.35 9.21 -7.81
N LEU A 62 4.01 8.94 -6.66
CA LEU A 62 5.46 8.77 -6.59
C LEU A 62 5.91 7.35 -6.97
N LEU A 63 5.11 6.30 -6.74
CA LEU A 63 5.53 4.91 -7.00
C LEU A 63 5.95 4.63 -8.46
N PRO A 64 5.21 5.05 -9.51
CA PRO A 64 5.61 4.83 -10.90
C PRO A 64 6.90 5.58 -11.27
N ARG A 65 7.25 6.65 -10.55
CA ARG A 65 8.46 7.42 -10.82
C ARG A 65 9.71 6.68 -10.39
N VAL A 66 9.59 5.73 -9.46
CA VAL A 66 10.74 4.96 -8.91
C VAL A 66 11.20 3.87 -9.88
N SER A 67 10.33 3.39 -10.78
CA SER A 67 10.65 2.29 -11.70
C SER A 67 11.41 2.69 -12.98
N HIS A 68 11.52 3.97 -13.29
CA HIS A 68 12.05 4.46 -14.58
C HIS A 68 13.35 5.23 -14.42
N GLU A 69 14.50 4.57 -14.23
CA GLU A 69 15.86 5.13 -14.37
C GLU A 69 16.10 6.56 -13.79
N THR A 70 15.26 7.03 -12.87
CA THR A 70 15.35 8.38 -12.34
C THR A 70 16.46 8.38 -11.31
N LYS A 71 17.41 9.30 -11.48
CA LYS A 71 18.52 9.51 -10.52
C LYS A 71 18.06 9.86 -9.09
N LEU A 72 16.78 10.14 -8.88
CA LEU A 72 16.17 10.50 -7.61
C LEU A 72 15.29 9.35 -7.12
N SER A 73 15.70 8.72 -6.03
CA SER A 73 14.85 7.80 -5.27
C SER A 73 13.85 8.61 -4.44
N TYR A 74 12.56 8.32 -4.59
CA TYR A 74 11.52 8.90 -3.72
C TYR A 74 11.31 8.09 -2.43
N ASP A 75 12.21 7.14 -2.13
CA ASP A 75 12.07 6.24 -0.99
C ASP A 75 11.99 7.00 0.34
N GLU A 76 12.85 8.00 0.55
CA GLU A 76 12.85 8.85 1.75
C GLU A 76 11.56 9.67 1.89
N SER A 77 11.02 10.17 0.79
CA SER A 77 9.76 10.92 0.77
C SER A 77 8.58 9.98 1.08
N ILE A 78 8.55 8.78 0.48
CA ILE A 78 7.50 7.80 0.70
C ILE A 78 7.51 7.28 2.14
N VAL A 79 8.69 7.02 2.74
CA VAL A 79 8.77 6.61 4.15
C VAL A 79 8.28 7.72 5.09
N ALA A 80 8.53 8.99 4.78
CA ALA A 80 8.01 10.13 5.55
C ALA A 80 6.47 10.20 5.49
N TYR A 81 5.88 9.98 4.31
CA TYR A 81 4.43 9.93 4.15
C TYR A 81 3.80 8.74 4.88
N LEU A 82 4.39 7.55 4.78
CA LEU A 82 3.96 6.39 5.55
C LEU A 82 4.08 6.61 7.06
N TYR A 83 5.14 7.29 7.50
CA TYR A 83 5.30 7.66 8.91
C TYR A 83 4.13 8.53 9.38
N CYS A 84 3.77 9.57 8.63
CA CYS A 84 2.65 10.45 8.97
C CYS A 84 1.31 9.72 8.95
N LEU A 85 1.02 8.96 7.89
CA LEU A 85 -0.22 8.19 7.76
C LEU A 85 -0.39 7.21 8.93
N ASN A 86 0.66 6.48 9.30
CA ASN A 86 0.61 5.51 10.40
C ASN A 86 0.33 6.14 11.77
N LYS A 87 0.48 7.46 11.92
CA LYS A 87 0.15 8.18 13.16
C LYS A 87 -1.28 8.70 13.20
N VAL A 88 -1.90 8.92 12.04
CA VAL A 88 -3.21 9.57 11.93
C VAL A 88 -4.30 8.59 11.52
N ASP A 89 -4.03 7.72 10.55
CA ASP A 89 -4.97 6.74 10.02
C ASP A 89 -4.23 5.43 9.67
N LEU A 90 -4.27 4.48 10.62
CA LEU A 90 -3.61 3.18 10.49
C LEU A 90 -4.18 2.37 9.32
N LEU A 91 -5.49 2.46 9.05
CA LEU A 91 -6.12 1.69 7.97
C LEU A 91 -5.66 2.20 6.60
N LEU A 92 -5.57 3.52 6.44
CA LEU A 92 -5.06 4.11 5.22
C LEU A 92 -3.56 3.87 5.04
N ALA A 93 -2.78 3.91 6.14
CA ALA A 93 -1.38 3.54 6.16
C ALA A 93 -1.18 2.08 5.72
N TYR A 94 -2.02 1.16 6.20
CA TYR A 94 -2.01 -0.24 5.79
C TYR A 94 -2.28 -0.40 4.30
N ARG A 95 -3.31 0.26 3.77
CA ARG A 95 -3.62 0.23 2.32
C ARG A 95 -2.48 0.79 1.47
N ALA A 96 -1.83 1.87 1.91
CA ALA A 96 -0.65 2.38 1.21
C ALA A 96 0.53 1.40 1.29
N SER A 97 0.71 0.74 2.44
CA SER A 97 1.79 -0.22 2.68
C SER A 97 1.68 -1.46 1.78
N THR A 98 0.48 -1.96 1.53
CA THR A 98 0.28 -3.12 0.63
C THR A 98 0.64 -2.80 -0.82
N LEU A 99 0.46 -1.55 -1.27
CA LEU A 99 0.91 -1.10 -2.60
C LEU A 99 2.44 -1.05 -2.68
N ILE A 100 3.10 -0.58 -1.62
CA ILE A 100 4.55 -0.37 -1.58
C ILE A 100 5.33 -1.69 -1.47
N TRP A 101 4.79 -2.67 -0.74
CA TRP A 101 5.51 -3.89 -0.36
C TRP A 101 6.18 -4.64 -1.54
N ASN A 102 5.52 -4.62 -2.70
CA ASN A 102 5.97 -5.30 -3.92
C ASN A 102 6.69 -4.39 -4.93
N THR A 103 6.93 -3.12 -4.58
CA THR A 103 7.61 -2.17 -5.48
C THR A 103 9.12 -2.27 -5.32
N GLU A 104 9.84 -2.54 -6.40
CA GLU A 104 11.31 -2.58 -6.38
C GLU A 104 11.93 -1.18 -6.21
N GLY A 105 13.19 -1.12 -5.75
CA GLY A 105 13.91 0.16 -5.58
C GLY A 105 13.55 0.97 -4.34
N LEU A 106 12.65 0.48 -3.47
CA LEU A 106 12.21 1.14 -2.24
C LEU A 106 12.69 0.39 -0.99
N LEU A 107 13.88 0.71 -0.47
CA LEU A 107 14.43 0.02 0.69
C LEU A 107 13.68 0.39 1.98
N TRP A 108 13.68 1.67 2.34
CA TRP A 108 13.14 2.17 3.59
C TRP A 108 11.62 2.07 3.64
N SER A 109 10.96 2.41 2.54
CA SER A 109 9.51 2.38 2.43
C SER A 109 8.98 0.97 2.52
N ARG A 110 9.65 -0.04 1.96
CA ARG A 110 9.25 -1.45 2.12
C ARG A 110 9.40 -1.93 3.55
N TRP A 111 10.49 -1.56 4.23
CA TRP A 111 10.68 -1.93 5.64
C TRP A 111 9.63 -1.26 6.54
N LYS A 112 9.30 0.00 6.28
CA LYS A 112 8.24 0.71 6.99
C LYS A 112 6.87 0.10 6.71
N ALA A 113 6.56 -0.19 5.45
CA ALA A 113 5.34 -0.86 5.02
C ALA A 113 5.17 -2.22 5.72
N PHE A 114 6.25 -3.00 5.80
CA PHE A 114 6.26 -4.28 6.51
C PHE A 114 5.90 -4.12 8.00
N LYS A 115 6.51 -3.16 8.70
CA LYS A 115 6.17 -2.88 10.12
C LYS A 115 4.69 -2.53 10.29
N ILE A 116 4.12 -1.74 9.38
CA ILE A 116 2.70 -1.36 9.44
C ILE A 116 1.79 -2.57 9.21
N ILE A 117 2.13 -3.41 8.22
CA ILE A 117 1.38 -4.64 7.93
C ILE A 117 1.41 -5.59 9.15
N GLN A 118 2.58 -5.80 9.75
CA GLN A 118 2.72 -6.62 10.96
C GLN A 118 1.91 -6.07 12.13
N LEU A 119 1.92 -4.74 12.33
CA LEU A 119 1.16 -4.10 13.40
C LEU A 119 -0.34 -4.38 13.26
N VAL A 120 -0.90 -4.26 12.05
CA VAL A 120 -2.32 -4.55 11.81
C VAL A 120 -2.64 -6.02 12.04
N GLN A 121 -1.80 -6.94 11.55
CA GLN A 121 -1.99 -8.38 11.78
C GLN A 121 -1.98 -8.76 13.27
N GLN A 122 -1.12 -8.12 14.07
CA GLN A 122 -1.09 -8.32 15.52
C GLN A 122 -2.37 -7.80 16.20
N VAL A 123 -2.88 -6.65 15.76
CA VAL A 123 -4.15 -6.09 16.25
C VAL A 123 -5.31 -7.04 15.93
N GLU A 124 -5.40 -7.55 14.70
CA GLU A 124 -6.42 -8.53 14.31
C GLU A 124 -6.37 -9.80 15.17
N GLN A 125 -5.18 -10.39 15.35
CA GLN A 125 -5.00 -11.57 16.20
C GLN A 125 -5.39 -11.31 17.67
N SER A 126 -5.13 -10.12 18.19
CA SER A 126 -5.50 -9.76 19.57
C SER A 126 -7.02 -9.63 19.78
N LEU A 127 -7.76 -9.27 18.73
CA LEU A 127 -9.21 -9.14 18.77
C LEU A 127 -9.90 -10.52 18.73
N ASP A 128 -9.40 -11.46 17.94
CA ASP A 128 -9.98 -12.81 17.81
C ASP A 128 -9.86 -13.65 19.10
N VAL A 129 -8.76 -13.51 19.86
CA VAL A 129 -8.56 -14.27 21.12
C VAL A 129 -9.55 -13.86 22.22
N SER A 130 -10.10 -12.64 22.18
CA SER A 130 -11.11 -12.19 23.15
C SER A 130 -12.50 -12.82 22.97
N SER A 131 -12.74 -13.50 21.83
CA SER A 131 -14.03 -14.10 21.49
C SER A 131 -14.18 -15.59 21.90
N VAL A 132 -13.15 -16.21 22.47
CA VAL A 132 -13.11 -17.66 22.78
C VAL A 132 -13.42 -17.99 24.26
N ASP A 133 -13.42 -17.02 25.18
CA ASP A 133 -13.59 -17.29 26.63
C ASP A 133 -15.05 -17.29 27.15
N SER A 134 -16.07 -17.39 26.28
CA SER A 134 -17.48 -17.39 26.71
C SER A 134 -18.21 -18.74 26.66
N VAL A 135 -17.56 -19.86 26.30
CA VAL A 135 -18.23 -21.17 26.22
C VAL A 135 -17.42 -22.27 26.91
N SER A 136 -17.31 -22.19 28.24
CA SER A 136 -16.93 -23.34 29.08
C SER A 136 -17.55 -23.25 30.47
N SER A 137 -18.88 -23.12 30.52
CA SER A 137 -19.65 -23.52 31.70
C SER A 137 -21.12 -23.60 31.29
N THR A 138 -21.59 -24.81 30.95
CA THR A 138 -22.90 -25.39 31.32
C THR A 138 -23.17 -26.60 30.43
N ARG A 139 -23.51 -27.73 31.08
CA ARG A 139 -24.11 -28.97 30.56
C ARG A 139 -23.22 -29.97 29.80
N ARG A 140 -22.57 -30.85 30.59
CA ARG A 140 -22.50 -32.29 30.28
C ARG A 140 -23.49 -33.04 31.15
N THR A 141 -24.65 -33.34 30.59
CA THR A 141 -25.56 -34.44 30.91
C THR A 141 -26.26 -34.73 29.58
N ALA A 142 -25.79 -35.73 28.84
CA ALA A 142 -26.29 -37.10 28.86
C ALA A 142 -27.33 -37.29 27.76
N GLU A 143 -27.12 -38.36 26.99
CA GLU A 143 -28.11 -39.11 26.20
C GLU A 143 -28.42 -38.64 24.77
N ASP A 144 -28.03 -39.52 23.85
CA ASP A 144 -28.80 -40.03 22.72
C ASP A 144 -29.19 -39.08 21.57
N ASN A 145 -28.50 -39.24 20.42
CA ASN A 145 -29.17 -39.80 19.25
C ASN A 145 -28.17 -40.19 18.14
N GLU A 146 -28.17 -41.50 17.86
CA GLU A 146 -27.60 -42.10 16.67
C GLU A 146 -28.27 -41.61 15.38
N SER A 147 -27.52 -41.83 14.29
CA SER A 147 -28.04 -42.21 12.96
C SER A 147 -28.84 -41.16 12.19
N ILE A 148 -28.16 -40.47 11.25
CA ILE A 148 -28.60 -40.47 9.85
C ILE A 148 -27.36 -40.51 8.93
N TYR A 149 -27.08 -41.71 8.40
CA TYR A 149 -26.23 -41.94 7.24
C TYR A 149 -27.03 -41.69 5.95
N SER A 150 -26.34 -41.20 4.91
CA SER A 150 -26.52 -41.54 3.49
C SER A 150 -27.23 -40.57 2.54
N ARG A 151 -26.46 -40.26 1.47
CA ARG A 151 -26.84 -40.11 0.04
C ARG A 151 -27.59 -38.85 -0.40
N SER A 152 -26.88 -38.04 -1.19
CA SER A 152 -27.29 -37.80 -2.58
C SER A 152 -26.09 -37.35 -3.43
N LEU A 153 -25.80 -38.17 -4.44
CA LEU A 153 -24.84 -37.96 -5.54
C LEU A 153 -25.71 -37.98 -6.80
N ALA A 154 -25.30 -37.25 -7.85
CA ALA A 154 -25.92 -37.13 -9.19
C ALA A 154 -26.92 -35.94 -9.30
N THR A 155 -26.95 -35.09 -10.34
CA THR A 155 -26.39 -35.20 -11.70
C THR A 155 -26.60 -33.88 -12.47
N LYS A 156 -25.77 -33.66 -13.51
CA LYS A 156 -26.05 -33.00 -14.82
C LYS A 156 -26.39 -31.49 -14.82
N SER A 157 -26.09 -30.69 -15.83
CA SER A 157 -25.24 -30.75 -17.04
C SER A 157 -25.33 -29.36 -17.70
N ALA A 158 -24.19 -28.88 -18.21
CA ALA A 158 -23.98 -28.17 -19.48
C ALA A 158 -24.97 -27.09 -19.97
N VAL A 159 -24.48 -25.86 -20.20
CA VAL A 159 -24.55 -25.21 -21.52
C VAL A 159 -23.23 -24.46 -21.81
N THR A 160 -22.80 -24.67 -23.03
CA THR A 160 -21.52 -24.40 -23.70
C THR A 160 -21.59 -23.09 -24.50
N MET A 161 -20.42 -22.45 -24.68
CA MET A 161 -19.99 -21.62 -25.83
C MET A 161 -20.68 -20.28 -26.18
N ALA A 162 -19.84 -19.23 -26.24
CA ALA A 162 -19.47 -18.63 -27.53
C ALA A 162 -18.11 -17.90 -27.40
N ALA A 163 -17.09 -18.46 -28.03
CA ALA A 163 -15.90 -17.74 -28.45
C ALA A 163 -16.27 -16.92 -29.71
N ASN A 164 -15.79 -15.69 -29.80
CA ASN A 164 -15.90 -14.88 -31.03
C ASN A 164 -14.48 -14.45 -31.44
N PRO A 165 -13.85 -15.15 -32.40
CA PRO A 165 -12.58 -14.77 -32.98
C PRO A 165 -12.84 -14.23 -34.40
N ASP A 166 -13.14 -12.94 -34.54
CA ASP A 166 -13.14 -12.28 -35.85
C ASP A 166 -13.19 -10.76 -35.66
N MET A 167 -12.02 -10.11 -35.66
CA MET A 167 -11.83 -8.74 -36.15
C MET A 167 -10.37 -8.59 -36.56
N ILE A 168 -10.03 -9.19 -37.71
CA ILE A 168 -8.85 -8.84 -38.50
C ILE A 168 -9.26 -7.75 -39.49
N GLY A 169 -8.53 -6.64 -39.47
CA GLY A 169 -8.46 -5.62 -40.52
C GLY A 169 -7.31 -4.68 -40.15
N SER A 170 -6.06 -5.00 -40.50
CA SER A 170 -5.41 -4.68 -41.78
C SER A 170 -5.65 -3.24 -42.21
N PHE A 171 -4.65 -2.36 -42.03
CA PHE A 171 -4.19 -1.43 -43.07
C PHE A 171 -2.74 -0.97 -42.80
N ALA A 172 -1.99 -0.92 -43.89
CA ALA A 172 -0.57 -0.59 -44.12
C ALA A 172 -0.06 0.65 -43.34
N VAL A 173 1.16 0.65 -42.79
CA VAL A 173 2.46 0.95 -43.44
C VAL A 173 2.43 2.19 -44.33
N GLU A 174 2.91 3.32 -43.80
CA GLU A 174 3.72 4.28 -44.57
C GLU A 174 4.91 4.75 -43.72
N ILE A 175 6.10 4.47 -44.24
CA ILE A 175 7.38 5.01 -43.84
C ILE A 175 7.56 6.31 -44.64
N SER A 176 7.89 7.42 -43.99
CA SER A 176 8.55 8.54 -44.65
C SER A 176 9.64 9.13 -43.77
N THR A 177 10.85 8.71 -44.12
CA THR A 177 12.12 9.39 -43.93
C THR A 177 12.09 10.74 -44.64
N ALA A 178 12.49 11.81 -43.95
CA ALA A 178 13.01 13.01 -44.59
C ALA A 178 14.23 13.49 -43.81
N ALA A 179 15.35 13.49 -44.50
CA ALA A 179 16.65 13.94 -44.06
C ALA A 179 16.86 15.42 -44.40
N GLN A 180 17.82 16.02 -43.69
CA GLN A 180 18.72 17.11 -44.10
C GLN A 180 18.18 18.54 -44.26
N GLY A 181 18.97 19.45 -43.67
CA GLY A 181 18.94 20.89 -43.85
C GLY A 181 20.10 21.52 -43.07
N GLU A 182 21.34 21.28 -43.54
CA GLU A 182 22.49 22.13 -43.24
C GLU A 182 22.30 23.48 -43.95
N THR A 183 22.55 24.58 -43.23
CA THR A 183 23.27 25.78 -43.69
C THR A 183 23.77 26.53 -42.48
#